data_AF-W6AB05-F1
#
_entry.id   AF-W6AB05-F1
#
_cell.length_a   1.000
_cell.length_b   1.000
_cell.length_c   1.000
_cell.angle_alpha   90.00
_cell.angle_beta   90.00
_cell.angle_gamma   90.00
#
_symmetry.space_group_name_H-M   'P 1'
#
loop_
_entity.id
_entity.type
_entity.pdbx_description
1 polymer ?
#
loop_
_entity_poly.entity_id
_entity_poly.type
_entity_poly.pdbx_seq_one_letter_code
_entity_poly.pdbx_strand_id
1 'polypeptide(L)' 'MASNQTKTDDFLFLFCKNCWNYQKFQLSKNQEQTLSQKTTFLCLKCNLEQNVDLEKIQNYYEVLNEHNN' A
#
# COMPACT_ATOMS: atom_id res chain seq x y z
N MET A 1 24.40 -8.27 20.62
CA MET A 1 23.92 -7.55 19.43
C MET A 1 22.40 -7.54 19.51
N ALA A 2 21.80 -6.41 19.87
CA ALA A 2 20.35 -6.31 20.05
C ALA A 2 19.68 -6.27 18.68
N SER A 3 18.95 -7.32 18.33
CA SER A 3 18.03 -7.33 17.19
C SER A 3 16.87 -6.41 17.50
N ASN A 4 17.04 -5.11 17.22
CA ASN A 4 15.94 -4.17 17.12
C ASN A 4 15.16 -4.52 15.84
N GLN A 5 14.24 -5.47 15.94
CA GLN A 5 13.14 -5.59 15.00
C GLN A 5 12.28 -4.34 15.15
N THR A 6 12.69 -3.25 14.49
CA THR A 6 11.81 -2.12 14.22
C THR A 6 10.59 -2.71 13.53
N LYS A 7 9.44 -2.67 14.19
CA LYS A 7 8.14 -2.87 13.55
C LYS A 7 8.13 -1.96 12.33
N THR A 8 8.40 -2.51 11.16
CA THR A 8 8.12 -1.85 9.88
C THR A 8 6.62 -1.66 9.91
N ASP A 9 6.15 -0.46 10.25
CA ASP A 9 4.78 -0.09 9.94
C ASP A 9 4.63 -0.32 8.44
N ASP A 10 3.84 -1.32 8.03
CA ASP A 10 3.67 -1.65 6.63
C ASP A 10 3.08 -0.43 5.91
N PHE A 11 3.94 0.28 5.20
CA PHE A 11 3.59 1.47 4.45
C PHE A 11 3.93 1.27 2.98
N LEU A 12 3.14 1.92 2.13
CA LEU A 12 3.31 1.88 0.70
C LEU A 12 3.06 3.25 0.08
N PHE A 13 3.71 3.50 -1.05
CA PHE A 13 3.53 4.75 -1.79
C PHE A 13 2.55 4.52 -2.91
N LEU A 14 1.43 5.23 -2.88
CA LEU A 14 0.41 5.17 -3.92
C LEU A 14 -0.08 6.55 -4.28
N PHE A 15 -0.70 6.63 -5.45
CA PHE A 15 -1.45 7.81 -5.84
C PHE A 15 -2.71 7.95 -4.97
N CYS A 16 -2.81 9.06 -4.25
CA CYS A 16 -4.00 9.42 -3.48
C CYS A 16 -4.93 10.25 -4.36
N LYS A 17 -6.15 9.75 -4.60
CA LYS A 17 -7.16 10.46 -5.40
C LYS A 17 -7.58 11.80 -4.80
N ASN A 18 -7.56 11.91 -3.47
CA ASN A 18 -7.93 13.14 -2.77
C ASN A 18 -6.80 14.18 -2.76
N CYS A 19 -5.54 13.75 -2.58
CA CYS A 19 -4.40 14.67 -2.65
C CYS A 19 -3.96 14.98 -4.07
N TRP A 20 -4.44 14.20 -5.06
CA TRP A 20 -4.00 14.23 -6.45
C TRP A 20 -2.47 14.13 -6.62
N ASN A 21 -1.84 13.30 -5.79
CA ASN A 21 -0.39 13.14 -5.75
C ASN A 21 -0.02 11.78 -5.15
N TYR A 22 1.20 11.31 -5.40
CA TYR A 22 1.78 10.14 -4.71
C TYR A 22 2.02 10.49 -3.24
N GLN A 23 1.47 9.67 -2.36
CA GLN A 23 1.53 9.85 -0.92
C GLN A 23 1.89 8.55 -0.23
N LYS A 24 2.35 8.68 1.01
CA LYS A 24 2.59 7.55 1.90
C LYS A 24 1.26 7.08 2.50
N PHE A 25 1.02 5.80 2.42
CA PHE A 25 -0.15 5.13 2.96
C PHE A 25 0.27 4.13 4.04
N GLN A 26 -0.53 3.98 5.08
CA GLN A 26 -0.35 2.98 6.13
C GLN A 26 -1.50 1.97 6.09
N LEU A 27 -1.19 0.69 6.29
CA LEU A 27 -2.20 -0.35 6.37
C LEU A 27 -3.18 -0.08 7.53
N SER A 28 -4.49 -0.01 7.23
CA SER A 28 -5.51 0.14 8.27
C SER A 28 -5.69 -1.20 8.98
N LYS A 29 -5.27 -1.29 10.25
CA LYS A 29 -5.18 -2.54 11.05
C LYS A 29 -6.54 -3.21 11.35
N ASN A 30 -7.65 -2.61 10.94
CA ASN A 30 -9.00 -3.03 11.35
C ASN A 30 -9.71 -3.97 10.36
N GLN A 31 -9.05 -4.40 9.28
CA GLN A 31 -9.62 -5.41 8.41
C GLN A 31 -8.94 -6.74 8.69
N GLU A 32 -9.72 -7.66 9.28
CA GLU A 32 -9.45 -9.09 9.20
C GLU A 32 -8.97 -9.38 7.78
N GLN A 33 -7.80 -10.01 7.65
CA GLN A 33 -7.23 -10.46 6.38
C GLN A 33 -8.09 -11.60 5.82
N THR A 34 -9.39 -11.38 5.66
CA THR A 34 -10.24 -12.18 4.81
C THR A 34 -9.68 -12.00 3.42
N LEU A 35 -9.39 -13.11 2.73
CA LEU A 35 -8.73 -13.23 1.42
C LEU A 35 -9.41 -12.49 0.24
N SER A 36 -10.10 -11.37 0.47
CA SER A 36 -10.49 -10.43 -0.57
C SER A 36 -9.27 -9.59 -0.93
N GLN A 37 -8.87 -9.63 -2.20
CA GLN A 37 -7.71 -8.99 -2.82
C GLN A 37 -7.66 -7.44 -2.68
N LYS A 38 -8.59 -6.86 -1.94
CA LYS A 38 -8.74 -5.43 -1.69
C LYS A 38 -8.48 -5.15 -0.22
N THR A 39 -7.52 -4.28 0.03
CA THR A 39 -7.08 -3.89 1.37
C THR A 39 -7.21 -2.38 1.54
N THR A 40 -7.67 -1.95 2.71
CA THR A 40 -7.83 -0.53 3.00
C THR A 40 -6.55 0.07 3.55
N PHE A 41 -6.11 1.16 2.92
CA PHE A 41 -4.94 1.92 3.32
C PHE A 41 -5.33 3.36 3.67
N LEU A 42 -4.74 3.88 4.75
CA LEU A 42 -4.93 5.25 5.19
C LEU A 42 -3.85 6.16 4.58
N CYS A 43 -4.25 7.21 3.87
CA CYS A 43 -3.33 8.24 3.38
C CYS A 43 -2.85 9.09 4.55
N LEU A 44 -1.53 9.15 4.80
CA LEU A 44 -0.96 9.91 5.92
C LEU A 44 -0.99 11.43 5.72
N LYS A 45 -1.37 11.92 4.52
CA LYS A 45 -1.48 13.35 4.22
C LYS A 45 -2.90 13.89 4.43
N CYS A 46 -3.92 13.22 3.91
CA CYS A 46 -5.31 13.66 4.04
C CYS A 46 -6.13 12.86 5.05
N ASN A 47 -5.55 11.84 5.68
CA ASN A 47 -6.22 10.94 6.62
C ASN A 47 -7.50 10.30 6.06
N LEU A 48 -7.55 10.10 4.74
CA LEU A 48 -8.63 9.38 4.10
C LEU A 48 -8.19 7.97 3.75
N GLU A 49 -9.10 7.03 3.95
CA GLU A 49 -8.94 5.64 3.57
C GLU A 49 -9.18 5.46 2.07
N GLN A 50 -8.38 4.58 1.47
CA GLN A 50 -8.51 4.16 0.09
C GLN A 50 -8.48 2.64 0.03
N ASN A 51 -9.47 2.06 -0.64
CA ASN A 51 -9.43 0.65 -1.01
C ASN A 51 -8.44 0.44 -2.14
N VAL A 52 -7.46 -0.42 -1.90
CA VAL A 52 -6.37 -0.72 -2.81
C VAL A 52 -6.46 -2.19 -3.19
N ASP A 53 -6.41 -2.46 -4.48
CA ASP A 53 -6.31 -3.81 -5.03
C ASP A 53 -4.83 -4.18 -5.15
N LEU A 54 -4.37 -5.09 -4.28
CA LEU A 54 -2.96 -5.45 -4.20
C LEU A 54 -2.51 -6.25 -5.43
N GLU A 55 -3.39 -7.10 -5.98
CA GLU A 55 -3.10 -7.88 -7.19
C GLU A 55 -2.88 -6.95 -8.38
N LYS A 56 -3.71 -5.91 -8.52
CA LYS A 56 -3.53 -4.92 -9.59
C LYS A 56 -2.22 -4.16 -9.50
N ILE A 57 -1.73 -3.88 -8.28
CA ILE A 57 -0.43 -3.25 -8.08
C ILE A 57 0.69 -4.21 -8.49
N GLN A 58 0.63 -5.46 -8.05
CA GLN A 58 1.63 -6.48 -8.41
C GLN A 58 1.69 -6.67 -9.93
N ASN A 59 0.54 -6.87 -10.58
CA ASN A 59 0.45 -7.02 -12.03
C ASN A 59 1.00 -5.80 -12.79
N TYR A 60 0.76 -4.58 -12.29
CA TYR A 60 1.32 -3.37 -12.90
C TYR A 60 2.86 -3.36 -12.87
N TYR A 61 3.47 -3.76 -11.75
CA TYR A 61 4.92 -3.84 -11.63
C TYR A 61 5.52 -5.01 -12.41
N GLU A 62 4.83 -6.15 -12.50
CA GLU A 62 5.25 -7.29 -13.33
C GLU A 62 5.34 -6.90 -14.81
N VAL A 63 4.28 -6.28 -15.37
CA VAL A 63 4.28 -5.80 -16.76
C VAL A 63 5.37 -4.75 -16.99
N LEU A 64 5.56 -3.81 -16.06
CA LEU A 64 6.66 -2.84 -16.18
C LEU A 64 8.04 -3.51 -16.19
N ASN A 65 8.23 -4.58 -15.43
CA ASN A 65 9.50 -5.30 -15.38
C ASN A 65 9.73 -6.15 -16.63
N GLU A 66 8.68 -6.72 -17.23
CA GLU A 66 8.78 -7.45 -18.51
C GLU A 66 9.29 -6.58 -19.65
N HIS A 67 8.99 -5.28 -19.62
CA HIS A 67 9.45 -4.30 -20.61
C HIS A 67 10.81 -3.65 -20.27
N ASN A 68 11.44 -4.02 -19.14
CA ASN A 68 12.77 -3.54 -18.73
C ASN A 68 13.89 -4.58 -18.94
N ASN A 69 13.61 -5.68 -19.65
CA ASN A 69 14.61 -6.66 -20.12
C ASN A 69 14.98 -6.45 -21.59
#